data_AF-A0A7S4CW71-F1
#
_entry.id   AF-A0A7S4CW71-F1
#
_cell.length_a   1.000
_cell.length_b   1.000
_cell.length_c   1.000
_cell.angle_alpha   90.00
_cell.angle_beta   90.00
_cell.angle_gamma   90.00
#
_symmetry.space_group_name_H-M   'P 1'
#
loop_
_entity.id
_entity.type
_entity.pdbx_description
1 polymer ?
#
loop_
_entity_poly.entity_id
_entity_poly.type
_entity_poly.pdbx_seq_one_letter_code
_entity_poly.pdbx_strand_id
1 'polypeptide(L)'
;RNYRSTQTVIQASEAILGKSALEQPQSSAHGVGDRVKVWSFPTVEAEVAGVVQALKGMVCSGCQYSDVAVICRIRAKILADFTKALRAEGIPVTTANRSVQNSVVVQDLVAYLRLLLHPNDDDAFLRAHNVPKRGLGPAAVQYLEGLR
;
A
#
# COMPACT_ATOMS: atom_id res chain seq x y z
N ARG A 1 -25.30 12.96 7.69
CA ARG A 1 -24.82 12.42 8.99
C ARG A 1 -23.70 11.43 8.73
N ASN A 2 -22.60 11.52 9.47
CA ASN A 2 -21.43 10.64 9.35
C ASN A 2 -21.53 9.52 10.39
N TYR A 3 -21.44 8.27 9.93
CA TYR A 3 -21.57 7.06 10.76
C TYR A 3 -20.24 6.33 10.97
N ARG A 4 -19.12 6.95 10.61
CA ARG A 4 -17.78 6.36 10.71
C ARG A 4 -16.93 7.09 11.74
N SER A 5 -16.93 8.42 11.70
CA SER A 5 -16.00 9.26 12.44
C SER A 5 -16.68 9.95 13.62
N THR A 6 -15.93 10.17 14.69
CA THR A 6 -16.36 10.98 15.84
C THR A 6 -16.42 12.46 15.45
N GLN A 7 -17.17 13.26 16.23
CA GLN A 7 -17.33 14.70 15.95
C GLN A 7 -15.99 15.45 15.92
N THR A 8 -15.04 15.05 16.76
CA THR A 8 -13.71 15.67 16.85
C THR A 8 -12.91 15.51 15.56
N VAL A 9 -12.96 14.33 14.93
CA VAL A 9 -12.29 14.06 13.65
C VAL A 9 -12.96 14.82 12.51
N ILE A 10 -14.29 14.88 12.50
CA ILE A 10 -15.04 15.64 11.49
C ILE A 10 -14.67 17.12 11.55
N GLN A 11 -14.71 17.73 12.74
CA GLN A 11 -14.36 19.13 12.92
C GLN A 11 -12.92 19.43 12.49
N ALA A 12 -11.97 18.55 12.81
CA ALA A 12 -10.59 18.71 12.35
C ALA A 12 -10.49 18.66 10.82
N SER A 13 -11.22 17.76 10.15
CA SER A 13 -11.24 17.67 8.70
C SER A 13 -11.88 18.90 8.03
N GLU A 14 -12.98 19.40 8.58
CA GLU A 14 -13.67 20.61 8.11
C GLU A 14 -12.77 21.85 8.23
N ALA A 15 -12.00 21.94 9.33
CA ALA A 15 -11.04 23.02 9.53
C ALA A 15 -9.90 23.01 8.50
N ILE A 16 -9.44 21.83 8.08
CA ILE A 16 -8.37 21.68 7.07
C ILE A 16 -8.89 21.99 5.65
N LEU A 17 -10.10 21.52 5.31
CA LEU A 17 -10.68 21.70 3.99
C LEU A 17 -11.16 23.14 3.71
N GLY A 18 -11.43 23.91 4.77
CA GLY A 18 -11.98 25.26 4.65
C GLY A 18 -13.50 25.24 4.43
N LYS A 19 -14.18 26.27 4.97
CA LYS A 19 -15.66 26.39 5.00
C LYS A 19 -16.35 26.34 3.63
N SER A 20 -15.65 26.55 2.52
CA SER A 20 -16.21 26.69 1.17
C SER A 20 -16.27 25.39 0.36
N ALA A 21 -15.67 24.29 0.82
CA ALA A 21 -15.63 23.02 0.07
C ALA A 21 -16.75 22.03 0.44
N LEU A 22 -17.45 22.26 1.55
CA LEU A 22 -18.50 21.36 2.03
C LEU A 22 -19.85 22.06 1.95
N GLU A 23 -20.73 21.57 1.08
CA GLU A 23 -22.08 22.13 0.87
C GLU A 23 -22.95 22.07 2.14
N GLN A 24 -22.65 21.15 3.08
CA GLN A 24 -23.35 21.04 4.37
C GLN A 24 -22.43 20.49 5.48
N PRO A 25 -22.48 21.06 6.71
CA PRO A 25 -21.72 20.57 7.84
C PRO A 25 -22.16 19.16 8.25
N GLN A 26 -21.19 18.26 8.48
CA GLN A 26 -21.50 16.89 8.86
C GLN A 26 -21.60 16.74 10.39
N SER A 27 -22.70 16.16 10.87
CA SER A 27 -22.83 15.72 12.26
C SER A 27 -22.50 14.23 12.40
N SER A 28 -21.76 13.88 13.45
CA SER A 28 -21.42 12.51 13.82
C SER A 28 -22.58 11.80 14.51
N ALA A 29 -22.75 10.51 14.23
CA ALA A 29 -23.62 9.61 14.98
C ALA A 29 -22.96 9.02 16.25
N HIS A 30 -21.66 9.25 16.46
CA HIS A 30 -20.86 8.65 17.54
C HIS A 30 -20.47 9.62 18.65
N GLY A 31 -21.03 10.84 18.65
CA GLY A 31 -20.76 11.86 19.66
C GLY A 31 -19.35 12.46 19.57
N VAL A 32 -18.91 13.07 20.67
CA VAL A 32 -17.59 13.70 20.78
C VAL A 32 -16.56 12.65 21.18
N GLY A 33 -15.53 12.49 20.36
CA GLY A 33 -14.44 11.53 20.60
C GLY A 33 -13.21 12.18 21.19
N ASP A 34 -12.16 11.38 21.35
CA ASP A 34 -10.86 11.83 21.86
C ASP A 34 -10.25 12.96 21.01
N ARG A 35 -9.42 13.78 21.67
CA ARG A 35 -8.68 14.86 21.01
C ARG A 35 -7.64 14.30 20.05
N VAL A 36 -7.57 14.88 18.86
CA VAL A 36 -6.51 14.61 17.89
C VAL A 36 -5.17 15.03 18.50
N LYS A 37 -4.23 14.10 18.56
CA LYS A 37 -2.86 14.34 19.06
C LYS A 37 -1.94 14.62 17.89
N VAL A 38 -1.05 15.60 18.05
CA VAL A 38 0.00 15.92 17.09
C VAL A 38 1.34 15.76 17.79
N TRP A 39 2.24 14.99 17.19
CA TRP A 39 3.61 14.80 17.68
C TRP A 39 4.59 15.33 16.64
N SER A 40 5.65 15.97 17.12
CA SER A 40 6.75 16.44 16.29
C SER A 40 8.02 15.72 16.74
N PHE A 41 8.70 15.09 15.79
CA PHE A 41 9.94 14.36 16.04
C PHE A 41 11.08 14.98 15.24
N PRO A 42 12.31 14.96 15.78
CA PRO A 42 13.47 15.55 15.10
C PRO A 42 13.96 14.71 13.92
N THR A 43 13.72 13.40 13.93
CA THR A 43 14.12 12.47 12.87
C THR A 43 13.02 11.45 12.57
N VAL A 44 13.12 10.82 11.40
CA VAL A 44 12.18 9.77 10.97
C VAL A 44 12.29 8.54 11.88
N GLU A 45 13.49 8.18 12.31
CA GLU A 45 13.71 7.05 13.21
C GLU A 45 13.06 7.28 14.58
N ALA A 46 13.14 8.52 15.09
CA ALA A 46 12.45 8.92 16.32
C ALA A 46 10.93 8.91 16.16
N GLU A 47 10.41 9.36 15.01
CA GLU A 47 8.98 9.27 14.68
C GLU A 47 8.51 7.82 14.66
N VAL A 48 9.22 6.94 13.96
CA VAL A 48 8.90 5.51 13.90
C VAL A 48 8.88 4.88 15.29
N ALA A 49 9.91 5.14 16.11
CA ALA A 49 9.97 4.62 17.48
C ALA A 49 8.81 5.14 18.35
N GLY A 50 8.49 6.43 18.24
CA GLY A 50 7.36 7.04 18.95
C GLY A 50 6.01 6.45 18.55
N VAL A 51 5.79 6.22 17.25
CA VAL A 51 4.55 5.60 16.75
C VAL A 51 4.45 4.13 17.21
N VAL A 52 5.54 3.37 17.18
CA VAL A 52 5.57 1.98 17.70
C VAL A 52 5.26 1.93 19.19
N GLN A 53 5.80 2.86 19.98
CA GLN A 53 5.51 2.96 21.41
C GLN A 53 4.03 3.31 21.66
N ALA A 54 3.48 4.25 20.89
CA ALA A 54 2.06 4.60 20.97
C ALA A 54 1.16 3.42 20.59
N LEU A 55 1.52 2.67 19.55
CA LEU A 55 0.81 1.46 19.13
C LEU A 55 0.77 0.42 20.26
N LYS A 56 1.91 0.15 20.90
CA LYS A 56 1.98 -0.76 22.06
C LYS A 56 1.08 -0.27 23.20
N GLY A 57 1.09 1.02 23.50
CA GLY A 57 0.20 1.61 24.51
C GLY A 57 -1.28 1.38 24.22
N MET A 58 -1.71 1.56 22.97
CA MET A 58 -3.10 1.31 22.54
C MET A 58 -3.48 -0.17 22.66
N VAL A 59 -2.58 -1.08 22.32
CA VAL A 59 -2.82 -2.52 22.44
C VAL A 59 -2.91 -2.94 23.90
N CYS A 60 -2.07 -2.40 24.78
CA CYS A 60 -2.17 -2.61 26.22
C CYS A 60 -3.50 -2.10 26.80
N SER A 61 -4.11 -1.07 26.20
CA SER A 61 -5.46 -0.59 26.58
C SER A 61 -6.61 -1.38 25.95
N GLY A 62 -6.32 -2.43 25.18
CA GLY A 62 -7.33 -3.35 24.62
C GLY A 62 -7.61 -3.21 23.13
N CYS A 63 -6.93 -2.32 22.39
CA CYS A 63 -7.06 -2.25 20.93
C CYS A 63 -6.39 -3.45 20.25
N GLN A 64 -6.92 -3.89 19.11
CA GLN A 64 -6.24 -4.90 18.29
C GLN A 64 -5.30 -4.25 17.29
N TYR A 65 -4.24 -4.96 16.87
CA TYR A 65 -3.36 -4.47 15.81
C TYR A 65 -4.10 -4.22 14.49
N SER A 66 -5.19 -4.95 14.23
CA SER A 66 -6.07 -4.79 13.06
C SER A 66 -6.85 -3.47 13.05
N ASP A 67 -7.01 -2.83 14.20
CA ASP A 67 -7.78 -1.59 14.34
C ASP A 67 -6.94 -0.34 14.01
N VAL A 68 -5.63 -0.52 13.83
CA VAL A 68 -4.68 0.59 13.64
C VAL A 68 -4.10 0.58 12.24
N ALA A 69 -4.12 1.75 11.59
CA ALA A 69 -3.51 1.97 10.29
C ALA A 69 -2.52 3.15 10.34
N VAL A 70 -1.37 2.99 9.68
CA VAL A 70 -0.38 4.05 9.47
C VAL A 70 -0.44 4.49 8.01
N ILE A 71 -0.77 5.76 7.77
CA ILE A 71 -0.89 6.34 6.44
C ILE A 71 0.27 7.31 6.23
N CYS A 72 1.01 7.14 5.13
CA CYS A 72 2.16 7.99 4.81
C CYS A 72 2.05 8.53 3.38
N ARG A 73 2.60 9.73 3.15
CA ARG A 73 2.60 10.38 1.84
C ARG A 73 3.58 9.72 0.86
N ILE A 74 4.80 9.41 1.32
CA ILE A 74 5.86 8.80 0.52
C ILE A 74 6.15 7.40 1.06
N ARG A 75 5.59 6.39 0.39
CA ARG A 75 5.63 5.01 0.90
C ARG A 75 7.01 4.36 0.86
N ALA A 76 7.82 4.58 -0.18
CA ALA A 76 8.98 3.74 -0.47
C ALA A 76 10.02 3.71 0.68
N LYS A 77 10.38 4.88 1.23
CA LYS A 77 11.33 5.00 2.34
C LYS A 77 10.68 4.64 3.68
N ILE A 78 9.54 5.27 3.97
CA ILE A 78 8.85 5.17 5.26
C ILE A 78 8.43 3.72 5.54
N LEU A 79 7.98 2.97 4.52
CA LEU A 79 7.55 1.59 4.70
C LEU A 79 8.68 0.68 5.18
N ALA A 80 9.90 0.85 4.68
CA ALA A 80 11.03 0.02 5.07
C ALA A 80 11.38 0.24 6.55
N ASP A 81 11.44 1.51 6.98
CA ASP A 81 11.76 1.89 8.36
C ASP A 81 10.70 1.37 9.35
N PHE A 82 9.41 1.57 9.04
CA PHE A 82 8.32 1.04 9.85
C PHE A 82 8.30 -0.48 9.89
N THR A 83 8.49 -1.15 8.74
CA THR A 83 8.47 -2.62 8.69
C THR A 83 9.62 -3.20 9.51
N LYS A 84 10.81 -2.58 9.48
CA LYS A 84 11.96 -2.99 10.27
C LYS A 84 11.69 -2.83 11.78
N ALA A 85 11.18 -1.67 12.19
CA ALA A 85 10.89 -1.38 13.59
C ALA A 85 9.77 -2.27 14.16
N LEU A 86 8.68 -2.45 13.41
CA LEU A 86 7.55 -3.30 13.84
C LEU A 86 7.95 -4.77 13.93
N ARG A 87 8.77 -5.28 12.99
CA ARG A 87 9.30 -6.65 13.05
C ARG A 87 10.24 -6.86 14.23
N ALA A 88 11.11 -5.90 14.54
CA ALA A 88 12.00 -5.97 15.69
C ALA A 88 11.23 -6.16 17.00
N GLU A 89 10.00 -5.66 17.05
CA GLU A 89 9.10 -5.72 18.21
C GLU A 89 8.06 -6.85 18.12
N GLY A 90 8.17 -7.74 17.13
CA GLY A 90 7.25 -8.86 16.95
C GLY A 90 5.82 -8.46 16.54
N ILE A 91 5.62 -7.23 16.06
CA ILE A 91 4.30 -6.70 15.70
C ILE A 91 3.95 -7.11 14.27
N PRO A 92 2.77 -7.73 14.04
CA PRO A 92 2.35 -8.13 12.69
C PRO A 92 2.05 -6.90 11.82
N VAL A 93 2.53 -6.90 10.58
CA VAL A 93 2.35 -5.79 9.62
C VAL A 93 1.79 -6.30 8.32
N THR A 94 0.67 -5.72 7.89
CA THR A 94 0.11 -5.91 6.55
C THR A 94 0.28 -4.63 5.75
N THR A 95 0.73 -4.74 4.51
CA THR A 95 0.85 -3.60 3.60
C THR A 95 -0.29 -3.63 2.60
N ALA A 96 -1.11 -2.58 2.59
CA ALA A 96 -2.10 -2.39 1.53
C ALA A 96 -1.33 -2.23 0.21
N ASN A 97 -1.60 -3.09 -0.77
CA ASN A 97 -0.99 -3.09 -2.09
C ASN A 97 0.38 -3.81 -2.19
N ARG A 98 0.39 -5.12 -1.97
CA ARG A 98 1.32 -5.99 -2.72
C ARG A 98 0.54 -6.42 -3.96
N SER A 99 0.66 -5.68 -5.04
CA SER A 99 0.05 -6.05 -6.33
C SER A 99 0.61 -7.41 -6.75
N VAL A 100 -0.13 -8.49 -6.48
CA VAL A 100 0.21 -9.85 -6.92
C VAL A 100 0.42 -9.88 -8.44
N GLN A 101 -0.28 -9.00 -9.16
CA GLN A 101 -0.16 -8.73 -10.60
C GLN A 101 1.24 -8.26 -11.06
N ASN A 102 2.05 -7.71 -10.16
CA ASN A 102 3.42 -7.27 -10.48
C ASN A 102 4.47 -8.33 -10.17
N SER A 103 4.06 -9.51 -9.69
CA SER A 103 4.97 -10.63 -9.51
C SER A 103 5.44 -11.11 -10.88
N VAL A 104 6.76 -11.23 -11.06
CA VAL A 104 7.37 -11.73 -12.30
C VAL A 104 6.76 -13.07 -12.69
N VAL A 105 6.64 -14.00 -11.72
CA VAL A 105 6.04 -15.33 -11.93
C VAL A 105 4.58 -15.26 -12.41
N VAL A 106 3.79 -14.34 -11.85
CA VAL A 106 2.38 -14.19 -12.23
C VAL A 106 2.27 -13.64 -13.64
N GLN A 107 3.08 -12.64 -13.97
CA GLN A 107 3.10 -12.05 -15.31
C GLN A 107 3.59 -13.05 -16.37
N ASP A 108 4.56 -13.89 -16.04
CA ASP A 108 5.07 -14.92 -16.95
C ASP A 108 4.00 -16.00 -17.19
N LEU A 109 3.32 -16.44 -16.13
CA LEU A 109 2.19 -17.38 -16.26
C LEU A 109 1.03 -16.78 -17.06
N VAL A 110 0.71 -15.51 -16.85
CA VAL A 110 -0.30 -14.78 -17.65
C VAL A 110 0.12 -14.72 -19.12
N ALA A 111 1.40 -14.51 -19.43
CA ALA A 111 1.89 -14.53 -20.81
C ALA A 111 1.70 -15.91 -21.46
N TYR A 112 1.98 -17.01 -20.75
CA TYR A 112 1.66 -18.36 -21.24
C TYR A 112 0.18 -18.56 -21.53
N LEU A 113 -0.69 -18.16 -20.60
CA LEU A 113 -2.14 -18.30 -20.78
C LEU A 113 -2.64 -17.45 -21.96
N ARG A 114 -2.09 -16.25 -22.15
CA ARG A 114 -2.39 -15.40 -23.32
C ARG A 114 -2.00 -16.08 -24.62
N LEU A 115 -0.84 -16.70 -24.71
CA LEU A 115 -0.41 -17.44 -25.91
C LEU A 115 -1.27 -18.66 -26.22
N LEU A 116 -1.80 -19.34 -25.21
CA LEU A 116 -2.72 -20.46 -25.41
C LEU A 116 -4.06 -20.02 -26.03
N LEU A 117 -4.55 -18.83 -25.66
CA LEU A 117 -5.81 -18.28 -26.16
C LEU A 117 -5.61 -17.52 -27.49
N HIS A 118 -4.49 -16.82 -27.61
CA HIS A 118 -4.15 -15.94 -28.72
C HIS A 118 -2.70 -16.23 -29.17
N PRO A 119 -2.52 -17.19 -30.09
CA PRO A 119 -1.18 -17.58 -30.55
C PRO A 119 -0.39 -16.47 -31.25
N ASN A 120 -1.06 -15.42 -31.74
CA ASN A 120 -0.46 -14.30 -32.47
C ASN A 120 -0.14 -13.09 -31.56
N ASP A 121 -0.11 -13.28 -30.24
CA ASP A 121 0.19 -12.23 -29.26
C ASP A 121 1.71 -12.06 -29.07
N ASP A 122 2.32 -11.16 -29.85
CA ASP A 122 3.76 -10.93 -29.86
C ASP A 122 4.30 -10.49 -28.49
N ASP A 123 3.55 -9.64 -27.77
CA ASP A 123 3.95 -9.14 -26.44
C ASP A 123 4.03 -10.28 -25.42
N ALA A 124 3.05 -11.19 -25.47
CA ALA A 124 3.05 -12.38 -24.64
C ALA A 124 4.19 -13.34 -25.02
N PHE A 125 4.49 -13.48 -26.32
CA PHE A 125 5.58 -14.29 -26.83
C PHE A 125 6.95 -13.77 -26.38
N LEU A 126 7.22 -12.48 -26.60
CA LEU A 126 8.46 -11.82 -26.19
C LEU A 126 8.71 -11.92 -24.69
N ARG A 127 7.65 -12.01 -23.88
CA ARG A 127 7.81 -12.27 -22.44
C ARG A 127 8.07 -13.75 -22.12
N ALA A 128 7.30 -14.67 -22.69
CA ALA A 128 7.33 -16.07 -22.30
C ALA A 128 8.42 -16.92 -22.98
N HIS A 129 8.95 -16.49 -24.14
CA HIS A 129 9.79 -17.31 -25.01
C HIS A 129 10.99 -17.94 -24.30
N ASN A 130 11.66 -17.21 -23.38
CA ASN A 130 12.87 -17.67 -22.71
C ASN A 130 12.73 -17.84 -21.18
N VAL A 131 11.50 -17.99 -20.68
CA VAL A 131 11.23 -18.22 -19.24
C VAL A 131 10.35 -19.45 -19.07
N PRO A 132 10.86 -20.65 -18.70
CA PRO A 132 12.24 -20.95 -18.30
C PRO A 132 13.23 -20.88 -19.47
N LYS A 133 14.53 -20.80 -19.18
CA LYS A 133 15.58 -20.64 -20.20
C LYS A 133 15.51 -21.75 -21.25
N ARG A 134 15.30 -21.37 -22.52
CA ARG A 134 15.25 -22.26 -23.70
C ARG A 134 16.42 -22.08 -24.65
N GLY A 135 17.36 -21.18 -24.33
CA GLY A 135 18.46 -20.84 -25.23
C GLY A 135 18.08 -19.92 -26.38
N LEU A 136 16.87 -19.35 -26.35
CA LEU A 136 16.42 -18.35 -27.31
C LEU A 136 17.00 -16.98 -26.90
N GLY A 137 18.15 -16.65 -27.49
CA GLY A 137 18.82 -15.38 -27.28
C GLY A 137 18.26 -14.24 -28.16
N PRO A 138 18.75 -13.01 -27.98
CA PRO A 138 18.30 -11.83 -28.73
C PRO A 138 18.38 -12.00 -30.25
N ALA A 139 19.41 -12.71 -30.73
CA ALA A 139 19.61 -12.98 -32.16
C ALA A 139 18.48 -13.84 -32.77
N ALA A 140 17.94 -14.80 -32.00
CA ALA A 140 16.84 -15.64 -32.46
C ALA A 140 15.53 -14.83 -32.57
N VAL A 141 15.29 -13.92 -31.63
CA VAL A 141 14.12 -13.02 -31.66
C VAL A 141 14.21 -12.06 -32.85
N GLN A 142 15.37 -11.43 -33.06
CA GLN A 142 15.59 -10.52 -34.21
C GLN A 142 15.39 -11.23 -35.55
N TYR A 143 15.84 -12.49 -35.67
CA TYR A 143 15.61 -13.28 -36.86
C TYR A 143 14.11 -13.54 -37.12
N LEU A 144 13.33 -13.83 -36.06
CA LEU A 144 11.89 -14.03 -36.16
C LEU A 144 11.14 -12.74 -36.52
N GLU A 145 11.57 -11.59 -35.98
CA GLU A 145 11.01 -10.28 -36.34
C GLU A 145 11.27 -9.91 -37.81
N GLY A 146 12.43 -10.31 -38.35
CA GLY A 146 12.79 -10.08 -39.76
C GLY A 146 12.12 -11.03 -40.76
N LEU A 147 11.42 -12.08 -40.29
CA LEU A 147 10.65 -13.02 -41.13
C LEU A 147 9.19 -12.59 -41.34
N ARG A 148 8.78 -11.48 -40.72
CA ARG A 148 7.46 -10.88 -40.89
C ARG A 148 7.38 -10.06 -42.18
#